data_AF-A0A8W8LMB7-F1
#
_entry.id   AF-A0A8W8LMB7-F1
#
_cell.length_a   1.000
_cell.length_b   1.000
_cell.length_c   1.000
_cell.angle_alpha   90.00
_cell.angle_beta   90.00
_cell.angle_gamma   90.00
#
_symmetry.space_group_name_H-M   'P 1'
#
loop_
_entity.id
_entity.type
_entity.pdbx_description
1 polymer ?
#
loop_
_entity_poly.entity_id
_entity_poly.type
_entity_poly.pdbx_seq_one_letter_code
_entity_poly.pdbx_strand_id
1 'polypeptide(L)'
;FSFFIYGVCSYLVERMYVRLKEVGIPFKVRIFIYLVVLYSWEFSCGLVLRQFDACSWDYSHYQFNIMGLITLEYAIFWLPLCAWNDVLYKYLLSLKLPGHSIHEKST
;
A
#
# COMPACT_ATOMS: atom_id res chain seq x y z
N PHE A 1 15.67 6.96 7.58
CA PHE A 1 14.23 7.00 7.94
C PHE A 1 13.34 6.32 6.92
N SER A 2 13.59 6.49 5.62
CA SER A 2 12.78 5.92 4.54
C SER A 2 12.59 4.39 4.61
N PHE A 3 13.64 3.63 4.96
CA PHE A 3 13.53 2.17 5.12
C PHE A 3 12.43 1.76 6.10
N PHE A 4 12.37 2.42 7.26
CA PHE A 4 11.36 2.12 8.28
C PHE A 4 9.96 2.59 7.86
N ILE A 5 9.86 3.74 7.21
CA ILE A 5 8.58 4.29 6.74
C ILE A 5 7.93 3.34 5.72
N TYR A 6 8.67 2.94 4.69
CA TYR A 6 8.14 2.05 3.67
C TYR A 6 8.04 0.59 4.15
N GLY A 7 8.92 0.15 5.05
CA GLY A 7 8.86 -1.17 5.66
C GLY A 7 7.60 -1.35 6.51
N VAL A 8 7.28 -0.37 7.37
CA VAL A 8 6.04 -0.38 8.17
C VAL A 8 4.81 -0.29 7.28
N CYS A 9 4.84 0.54 6.22
CA CYS A 9 3.76 0.60 5.23
C CYS A 9 3.53 -0.77 4.57
N SER A 10 4.59 -1.44 4.13
CA SER A 10 4.50 -2.77 3.51
C SER A 10 3.89 -3.80 4.49
N TYR A 11 4.31 -3.79 5.75
CA TYR A 11 3.75 -4.67 6.78
C TYR A 11 2.26 -4.41 7.03
N LEU A 12 1.84 -3.13 7.06
CA LEU A 12 0.43 -2.77 7.20
C LEU A 12 -0.39 -3.28 6.02
N VAL A 13 0.07 -3.09 4.78
CA VAL A 13 -0.60 -3.58 3.57
C VAL A 13 -0.68 -5.10 3.56
N GLU A 14 0.35 -5.82 4.00
CA GLU A 14 0.32 -7.29 4.13
C GLU A 14 -0.77 -7.74 5.11
N ARG A 15 -0.87 -7.12 6.29
CA ARG A 15 -1.91 -7.44 7.28
C ARG A 15 -3.32 -7.15 6.74
N MET A 16 -3.46 -6.05 6.00
CA MET A 16 -4.71 -5.70 5.33
C MET A 16 -5.06 -6.70 4.23
N TYR A 17 -4.08 -7.14 3.44
CA TYR A 17 -4.26 -8.15 2.39
C TYR A 17 -4.94 -9.41 2.93
N VAL A 18 -4.45 -9.93 4.06
CA VAL A 18 -5.01 -11.14 4.68
C VAL A 18 -6.45 -10.91 5.12
N ARG A 19 -6.73 -9.83 5.85
CA ARG A 19 -8.08 -9.48 6.33
C ARG A 19 -9.08 -9.25 5.19
N LEU A 20 -8.67 -8.51 4.16
CA LEU A 20 -9.51 -8.20 3.00
C LEU A 20 -9.85 -9.45 2.19
N LYS A 21 -8.92 -10.40 2.12
CA LYS A 21 -9.12 -11.68 1.44
C LYS A 21 -10.03 -12.62 2.24
N GLU A 22 -9.92 -12.64 3.57
CA GLU A 22 -10.84 -13.37 4.46
C GLU A 22 -12.29 -12.88 4.32
N VAL A 23 -12.49 -11.57 4.16
CA VAL A 23 -13.81 -10.96 3.96
C VAL A 23 -14.34 -11.14 2.52
N GLY A 24 -13.49 -11.55 1.57
CA GLY A 24 -13.88 -11.77 0.17
C GLY A 24 -14.02 -10.49 -0.65
N ILE A 25 -13.33 -9.40 -0.27
CA ILE A 25 -13.40 -8.13 -1.00
C ILE A 25 -12.79 -8.27 -2.41
N PRO A 26 -13.45 -7.74 -3.47
CA PRO A 26 -12.95 -7.84 -4.83
C PRO A 26 -11.64 -7.08 -5.04
N PHE A 27 -10.82 -7.59 -5.95
CA PHE A 27 -9.47 -7.08 -6.25
C PHE A 27 -9.40 -5.56 -6.50
N LYS A 28 -10.33 -5.01 -7.28
CA LYS A 28 -10.35 -3.57 -7.61
C LYS A 28 -10.53 -2.68 -6.37
N VAL A 29 -11.41 -3.09 -5.45
CA VAL A 29 -11.67 -2.35 -4.20
C VAL A 29 -10.46 -2.45 -3.27
N ARG A 30 -9.78 -3.59 -3.25
CA ARG A 30 -8.55 -3.76 -2.46
C ARG A 30 -7.43 -2.84 -2.92
N ILE A 31 -7.19 -2.75 -4.23
CA ILE A 31 -6.20 -1.82 -4.79
C ILE A 31 -6.53 -0.37 -4.40
N PHE A 32 -7.80 0.02 -4.51
CA PHE A 32 -8.23 1.36 -4.13
C PHE A 32 -7.98 1.64 -2.64
N ILE A 33 -8.29 0.69 -1.77
CA ILE A 33 -8.02 0.79 -0.33
C ILE A 33 -6.51 0.94 -0.07
N TYR A 34 -5.66 0.14 -0.71
CA TYR A 34 -4.21 0.26 -0.55
C TYR A 34 -3.69 1.62 -1.00
N LEU A 35 -4.22 2.16 -2.11
CA LEU A 35 -3.86 3.48 -2.59
C LEU A 35 -4.19 4.56 -1.54
N VAL A 36 -5.40 4.53 -0.97
CA VAL A 36 -5.83 5.48 0.07
C VAL A 36 -4.95 5.38 1.31
N VAL A 37 -4.62 4.16 1.75
CA VAL A 37 -3.74 3.93 2.90
C VAL A 37 -2.32 4.42 2.64
N LEU A 38 -1.77 4.12 1.46
CA LEU A 38 -0.44 4.57 1.06
C LEU A 38 -0.36 6.10 1.09
N TYR A 39 -1.33 6.78 0.48
CA TYR A 39 -1.38 8.23 0.52
C TYR A 39 -1.55 8.77 1.94
N SER A 40 -2.43 8.18 2.76
CA SER A 40 -2.60 8.63 4.15
C SER A 40 -1.32 8.44 4.96
N TRP A 41 -0.58 7.36 4.70
CA TRP A 41 0.69 7.05 5.34
C TRP A 41 1.79 8.04 4.93
N GLU A 42 1.96 8.27 3.63
CA GLU A 42 2.91 9.25 3.10
C GLU A 42 2.62 10.66 3.64
N PHE A 43 1.34 11.03 3.75
CA PHE A 43 0.93 12.33 4.29
C PHE A 43 1.36 12.46 5.75
N SER A 44 1.04 11.44 6.54
CA SER A 44 1.26 11.43 7.98
C SER A 44 2.76 11.42 8.29
N CYS A 45 3.53 10.57 7.61
CA CYS A 45 4.98 10.53 7.75
C CYS A 45 5.63 11.83 7.27
N GLY A 46 5.17 12.39 6.15
CA GLY A 46 5.64 13.67 5.64
C GLY A 46 5.39 14.83 6.61
N LEU A 47 4.19 14.90 7.20
CA LEU A 47 3.84 15.88 8.23
C LEU A 47 4.74 15.77 9.46
N VAL A 48 4.90 14.54 9.99
CA VAL A 48 5.73 14.30 11.17
C VAL A 48 7.17 14.68 10.88
N LEU A 49 7.74 14.26 9.75
CA LEU A 49 9.11 14.59 9.39
C LEU A 49 9.33 16.10 9.18
N ARG A 50 8.33 16.81 8.66
CA ARG A 50 8.37 18.27 8.49
C ARG A 50 8.44 19.00 9.83
N GLN A 51 7.84 18.46 10.90
CA GLN A 51 7.98 19.05 12.24
C GLN A 51 9.41 18.96 12.79
N PHE A 52 10.18 17.97 12.35
CA PHE A 52 11.59 17.77 12.73
C PHE A 52 12.58 18.34 11.70
N ASP A 53 12.09 19.10 10.70
CA ASP A 53 12.89 19.64 9.59
C ASP A 53 13.72 18.57 8.83
N ALA A 54 13.25 17.32 8.89
CA ALA A 54 13.92 16.14 8.33
C ALA A 54 13.16 15.56 7.12
N CYS A 55 12.23 16.34 6.55
CA CYS A 55 11.45 15.92 5.40
C CYS A 55 12.32 15.90 4.15
N SER A 56 12.62 14.71 3.64
CA SER A 56 13.53 14.54 2.50
C SER A 56 12.83 14.63 1.13
N TRP A 57 11.51 14.75 1.08
CA TRP A 57 10.76 14.89 -0.16
C TRP A 57 9.86 16.13 -0.10
N ASP A 58 10.01 17.00 -1.08
CA ASP A 58 9.18 18.19 -1.27
C ASP A 58 8.60 18.19 -2.68
N TYR A 59 7.29 18.04 -2.76
CA TYR A 59 6.50 18.02 -3.99
C TYR A 59 5.86 19.38 -4.28
N SER A 60 6.27 20.46 -3.60
CA SER A 60 5.73 21.82 -3.80
C SER A 60 5.82 22.33 -5.24
N HIS A 61 6.69 21.74 -6.07
CA HIS A 61 6.84 22.07 -7.48
C HIS A 61 5.72 21.54 -8.40
N TYR A 62 4.90 20.60 -7.93
CA TYR A 62 3.82 20.00 -8.73
C TYR A 62 2.50 20.76 -8.56
N GLN A 63 1.72 20.91 -9.63
CA GLN A 63 0.48 21.71 -9.62
C GLN A 63 -0.64 21.07 -8.78
N PHE A 64 -0.69 19.72 -8.72
CA PHE A 64 -1.68 18.96 -7.94
C PHE A 64 -1.11 18.40 -6.63
N ASN A 65 -0.17 19.13 -6.01
CA ASN A 65 0.36 18.75 -4.70
C ASN A 65 -0.62 19.13 -3.57
N ILE A 66 -0.66 18.30 -2.54
CA ILE A 66 -1.33 18.59 -1.28
C ILE A 66 -0.24 18.95 -0.27
N MET A 67 -0.13 20.25 0.01
CA MET A 67 0.76 20.82 1.02
C MET A 67 2.27 20.52 0.81
N GLY A 68 2.66 20.22 -0.42
CA GLY A 68 4.01 19.81 -0.81
C GLY A 68 4.39 18.39 -0.37
N LEU A 69 3.49 17.66 0.28
CA LEU A 69 3.80 16.36 0.91
C LEU A 69 3.34 15.17 0.08
N ILE A 70 2.29 15.36 -0.72
CA ILE A 70 1.70 14.35 -1.60
C ILE A 70 1.39 14.99 -2.94
N THR A 71 1.43 14.20 -4.01
CA THR A 71 0.95 14.61 -5.33
C THR A 71 0.02 13.55 -5.92
N LEU A 72 -1.13 14.01 -6.40
CA LEU A 72 -2.16 13.16 -7.01
C LEU A 72 -1.70 12.62 -8.38
N GLU A 73 -0.75 13.28 -9.03
CA GLU A 73 -0.19 12.82 -10.31
C GLU A 73 0.48 11.45 -10.16
N TYR A 74 1.05 11.18 -8.99
CA TYR A 74 1.67 9.88 -8.71
C TYR A 74 0.65 8.75 -8.52
N ALA A 75 -0.66 9.04 -8.42
CA ALA A 75 -1.68 8.02 -8.18
C ALA A 75 -1.69 7.00 -9.32
N ILE A 76 -1.44 7.48 -10.54
CA ILE A 76 -1.36 6.66 -11.75
C ILE A 76 -0.19 5.68 -11.67
N PHE A 77 0.91 6.06 -11.01
CA PHE A 77 2.08 5.19 -10.80
C PHE A 77 1.91 4.26 -9.59
N TRP A 78 1.24 4.71 -8.54
CA TRP A 78 0.98 3.93 -7.34
C TRP A 78 -0.05 2.82 -7.56
N LEU A 79 -1.02 2.99 -8.45
CA LEU A 79 -2.03 1.99 -8.78
C LEU A 79 -1.43 0.66 -9.30
N PRO A 80 -0.57 0.66 -10.33
CA PRO A 80 0.16 -0.55 -10.75
C PRO A 80 1.01 -1.15 -9.64
N LEU A 81 1.65 -0.33 -8.82
CA LEU A 81 2.47 -0.82 -7.71
C LEU A 81 1.62 -1.53 -6.65
N CYS A 82 0.46 -0.97 -6.29
CA CYS A 82 -0.49 -1.60 -5.38
C CYS A 82 -1.03 -2.92 -5.94
N ALA A 83 -1.30 -2.97 -7.24
CA ALA A 83 -1.71 -4.22 -7.92
C ALA A 83 -0.59 -5.27 -7.90
N TRP A 84 0.64 -4.86 -8.20
CA TRP A 84 1.82 -5.73 -8.12
C TRP A 84 2.02 -6.27 -6.72
N ASN A 85 1.86 -5.41 -5.71
CA ASN A 85 2.01 -5.76 -4.31
C ASN A 85 0.94 -6.78 -3.84
N ASP A 86 -0.32 -6.63 -4.27
CA ASP A 86 -1.37 -7.63 -4.00
C ASP A 86 -1.03 -9.01 -4.61
N VAL A 87 -0.56 -9.00 -5.85
CA VAL A 87 -0.12 -10.21 -6.56
C VAL A 87 1.10 -10.84 -5.86
N LEU A 88 2.08 -10.02 -5.47
CA LEU A 88 3.26 -10.46 -4.75
C LEU A 88 2.87 -11.13 -3.43
N TYR A 89 2.01 -10.53 -2.62
CA TYR A 89 1.57 -11.14 -1.36
C TYR A 89 0.76 -12.42 -1.59
N LYS A 90 -0.04 -12.49 -2.65
CA LYS A 90 -0.70 -13.75 -3.06
C LYS A 90 0.33 -14.85 -3.30
N TYR A 91 1.40 -14.56 -4.05
CA TYR A 91 2.46 -15.52 -4.33
C TYR A 91 3.27 -15.86 -3.07
N LEU A 92 3.70 -14.87 -2.29
CA LEU A 92 4.46 -15.09 -1.06
C LEU A 92 3.70 -15.95 -0.05
N LEU A 93 2.40 -15.67 0.16
CA LEU A 93 1.56 -16.47 1.05
C LEU A 93 1.29 -17.88 0.50
N SER A 94 1.23 -18.04 -0.82
CA SER A 94 1.11 -19.38 -1.43
C SER A 94 2.36 -20.23 -1.21
N LEU A 95 3.55 -19.62 -1.13
CA LEU A 95 4.81 -20.32 -0.85
C LEU A 95 4.94 -20.71 0.63
N LYS A 96 4.37 -19.90 1.53
CA LYS A 96 4.41 -20.14 2.99
C LYS A 96 3.45 -21.25 3.44
N LEU A 97 2.51 -21.66 2.59
CA LEU A 97 1.55 -22.73 2.85
C LEU A 97 1.80 -23.92 1.91
N PRO A 98 2.82 -24.77 2.16
CA PRO A 98 2.88 -26.07 1.52
C PRO A 98 1.81 -26.97 2.16
N GLY A 99 0.60 -26.99 1.59
CA GLY A 99 -0.41 -28.01 1.92
C GLY A 99 -1.74 -27.54 2.50
N HIS A 100 -2.42 -26.58 1.87
CA HIS A 100 -3.89 -26.62 1.88
C HIS A 100 -4.39 -26.88 0.46
N SER A 101 -4.51 -28.18 0.18
CA SER A 101 -5.24 -28.74 -0.95
C SER A 101 -6.53 -27.96 -1.14
N ILE A 102 -6.72 -27.38 -2.32
CA ILE A 102 -8.03 -26.93 -2.77
C ILE A 102 -8.83 -28.22 -3.06
N HIS A 103 -9.45 -28.76 -2.01
CA HIS A 103 -10.68 -29.53 -2.12
C HIS A 103 -11.80 -28.64 -1.56
N GLU A 104 -12.94 -28.65 -2.26
CA GLU A 104 -14.20 -27.93 -1.97
C GLU A 104 -14.22 -26.41 -2.28
N LYS A 105 -15.09 -25.88 -3.15
CA LYS A 105 -16.42 -26.35 -3.60
C LYS A 105 -16.64 -26.06 -5.09
N SER A 106 -16.77 -27.14 -5.85
CA SER A 106 -17.63 -27.27 -7.02
C SER A 106 -18.87 -28.02 -6.54
N THR A 107 -19.94 -27.32 -6.19
CA THR A 107 -21.33 -27.83 -6.26
C THR A 107 -22.28 -26.65 -6.25
#